data_AF-E3NWZ7-F1
#
_entry.id   AF-E3NWZ7-F1
#
_cell.length_a   1.000
_cell.length_b   1.000
_cell.length_c   1.000
_cell.angle_alpha   90.00
_cell.angle_beta   90.00
_cell.angle_gamma   90.00
#
_symmetry.space_group_name_H-M   'P 1'
#
loop_
_entity.id
_entity.type
_entity.pdbx_description
1 polymer ?
#
loop_
_entity_poly.entity_id
_entity_poly.type
_entity_poly.pdbx_seq_one_letter_code
_entity_poly.pdbx_strand_id
1 'polypeptide(L)'
;MPSSVREQCIKLNGKQVPVRLNSQRGFLLTYWEEEVQGLKTLTDFITSLFSVDVLEITFTKKSIWMIDWVNSKQLTPIATAFCKHGKDILTEEEMLHILKECPASLETVIYPSPPPNFQFRENFRKIDCLILTHGLWVTIENLLNMDGIEILLKTSNLSCIDINVFLKHWLSGGCPRLKYFMANVDDEGFDSIFTDLWDDVVIVEDFPQYRR
;
A
#
# COMPACT_ATOMS: atom_id res chain seq x y z
N MET A 1 14.80 -22.67 -36.93
CA MET A 1 14.76 -21.20 -37.13
C MET A 1 13.65 -20.65 -36.26
N PRO A 2 13.89 -19.71 -35.33
CA PRO A 2 12.79 -19.08 -34.63
C PRO A 2 12.13 -18.06 -35.57
N SER A 3 10.82 -18.16 -35.69
CA SER A 3 9.91 -17.30 -36.46
C SER A 3 10.19 -15.81 -36.28
N SER A 4 10.38 -15.09 -37.38
CA SER A 4 10.41 -13.62 -37.42
C SER A 4 9.06 -13.08 -36.94
N VAL A 5 8.97 -12.66 -35.69
CA VAL A 5 7.81 -11.93 -35.18
C VAL A 5 7.82 -10.58 -35.88
N ARG A 6 6.79 -10.28 -36.69
CA ARG A 6 6.62 -8.95 -37.27
C ARG A 6 6.39 -7.96 -36.13
N GLU A 7 7.36 -7.09 -35.89
CA GLU A 7 7.16 -5.89 -35.07
C GLU A 7 6.14 -5.00 -35.79
N GLN A 8 5.04 -4.70 -35.11
CA GLN A 8 4.03 -3.77 -35.58
C GLN A 8 4.23 -2.44 -34.85
N CYS A 9 3.92 -1.32 -35.47
CA CYS A 9 3.94 -0.02 -34.80
C CYS A 9 2.52 0.48 -34.60
N ILE A 10 2.25 1.06 -33.43
CA ILE A 10 1.02 1.83 -33.19
C ILE A 10 1.36 3.30 -33.02
N LYS A 11 0.39 4.16 -33.29
CA LYS A 11 0.53 5.60 -33.10
C LYS A 11 -0.04 5.99 -31.74
N LEU A 12 0.82 6.29 -30.78
CA LEU A 12 0.46 6.78 -29.44
C LEU A 12 0.79 8.27 -29.36
N ASN A 13 -0.23 9.12 -29.23
CA ASN A 13 -0.06 10.59 -29.15
C ASN A 13 0.85 11.17 -30.25
N GLY A 14 0.73 10.67 -31.48
CA GLY A 14 1.55 11.14 -32.61
C GLY A 14 2.87 10.40 -32.80
N LYS A 15 3.38 9.67 -31.79
CA LYS A 15 4.62 8.90 -31.87
C LYS A 15 4.36 7.49 -32.38
N GLN A 16 5.23 6.99 -33.25
CA GLN A 16 5.23 5.57 -33.63
C GLN A 16 5.96 4.77 -32.55
N VAL A 17 5.28 3.79 -31.98
CA VAL A 17 5.79 2.95 -30.90
C VAL A 17 5.77 1.50 -31.37
N PRO A 18 6.92 0.80 -31.37
CA PRO A 18 6.97 -0.62 -31.67
C PRO A 18 6.20 -1.41 -30.62
N VAL A 19 5.44 -2.40 -31.08
CA VAL A 19 4.63 -3.26 -30.24
C VAL A 19 4.69 -4.72 -30.65
N ARG A 20 4.45 -5.57 -29.66
CA ARG A 20 4.26 -7.00 -29.84
C ARG A 20 3.04 -7.45 -29.05
N LEU A 21 2.07 -8.01 -29.76
CA LEU A 21 0.91 -8.64 -29.14
C LEU A 21 1.29 -10.03 -28.63
N ASN A 22 1.05 -10.29 -27.35
CA ASN A 22 1.06 -11.64 -26.79
C ASN A 22 -0.37 -12.18 -26.76
N SER A 23 -0.80 -12.83 -27.84
CA SER A 23 -2.16 -13.36 -27.98
C SER A 23 -2.48 -14.48 -26.98
N GLN A 24 -1.47 -15.22 -26.51
CA GLN A 24 -1.68 -16.31 -25.54
C GLN A 24 -2.01 -15.79 -24.15
N ARG A 25 -1.40 -14.66 -23.74
CA ARG A 25 -1.59 -14.07 -22.41
C ARG A 25 -2.49 -12.83 -22.41
N GLY A 26 -2.92 -12.36 -23.58
CA GLY A 26 -3.86 -11.25 -23.72
C GLY A 26 -3.29 -9.88 -23.38
N PHE A 27 -1.98 -9.65 -23.58
CA PHE A 27 -1.38 -8.33 -23.32
C PHE A 27 -0.55 -7.81 -24.51
N LEU A 28 -0.43 -6.48 -24.56
CA LEU A 28 0.39 -5.75 -25.51
C LEU A 28 1.72 -5.37 -24.86
N LEU A 29 2.83 -5.69 -25.51
CA LEU A 29 4.16 -5.19 -25.15
C LEU A 29 4.45 -3.96 -26.00
N THR A 30 4.92 -2.89 -25.37
CA THR A 30 5.39 -1.67 -26.05
C THR A 30 6.87 -1.47 -25.74
N TYR A 31 7.65 -1.06 -26.73
CA TYR A 31 9.10 -0.85 -26.58
C TYR A 31 9.43 0.63 -26.57
N TRP A 32 10.27 1.03 -25.61
CA TRP A 32 10.63 2.43 -25.36
C TRP A 32 12.12 2.53 -25.06
N GLU A 33 12.76 3.61 -25.51
CA GLU A 33 14.15 3.94 -25.12
C GLU A 33 14.22 4.26 -23.63
N GLU A 34 13.28 5.11 -23.16
CA GLU A 34 13.14 5.51 -21.77
C GLU A 34 11.84 4.95 -21.18
N GLU A 35 11.96 3.95 -20.30
CA GLU A 35 10.83 3.22 -19.71
C GLU A 35 9.82 4.15 -19.01
N VAL A 36 10.32 5.10 -18.21
CA VAL A 36 9.50 6.08 -17.48
C VAL A 36 8.68 6.93 -18.44
N GLN A 37 9.31 7.44 -19.50
CA GLN A 37 8.61 8.24 -20.51
C GLN A 37 7.56 7.40 -21.25
N GLY A 38 7.88 6.14 -21.54
CA GLY A 38 6.98 5.20 -22.17
C GLY A 38 5.74 4.94 -21.34
N LEU A 39 5.92 4.64 -20.05
CA LEU A 39 4.82 4.40 -19.12
C LEU A 39 3.91 5.63 -18.98
N LYS A 40 4.50 6.83 -18.82
CA LYS A 40 3.73 8.08 -18.75
C LYS A 40 2.91 8.29 -20.01
N THR A 41 3.53 8.17 -21.18
CA THR A 41 2.86 8.35 -22.49
C THR A 41 1.73 7.35 -22.70
N LEU A 42 1.96 6.08 -22.37
CA LEU A 42 0.95 5.03 -22.50
C LEU A 42 -0.23 5.28 -21.57
N THR A 43 0.04 5.66 -20.32
CA THR A 43 -1.00 5.97 -19.36
C THR A 43 -1.81 7.18 -19.81
N ASP A 44 -1.16 8.26 -20.27
CA ASP A 44 -1.85 9.45 -20.80
C ASP A 44 -2.77 9.10 -21.97
N PHE A 45 -2.29 8.25 -22.87
CA PHE A 45 -3.09 7.76 -23.98
C PHE A 45 -4.32 6.97 -23.50
N ILE A 46 -4.14 6.02 -22.57
CA ILE A 46 -5.24 5.18 -22.06
C ILE A 46 -6.25 6.01 -21.28
N THR A 47 -5.78 6.87 -20.36
CA THR A 47 -6.67 7.73 -19.56
C THR A 47 -7.48 8.68 -20.44
N SER A 48 -6.86 9.22 -21.51
CA SER A 48 -7.55 10.05 -22.50
C SER A 48 -8.56 9.26 -23.32
N LEU A 49 -8.16 8.08 -23.82
CA LEU A 49 -9.00 7.23 -24.67
C LEU A 49 -10.30 6.80 -23.97
N PHE A 50 -10.22 6.47 -22.69
CA PHE A 50 -11.37 6.00 -21.91
C PHE A 50 -12.01 7.09 -21.04
N SER A 51 -11.43 8.29 -20.99
CA SER A 51 -11.88 9.37 -20.09
C SER A 51 -11.96 8.93 -18.63
N VAL A 52 -10.90 8.24 -18.17
CA VAL A 52 -10.76 7.73 -16.79
C VAL A 52 -9.48 8.25 -16.17
N ASP A 53 -9.50 8.41 -14.86
CA ASP A 53 -8.32 8.69 -14.06
C ASP A 53 -7.54 7.40 -13.75
N VAL A 54 -6.29 7.53 -13.29
CA VAL A 54 -5.54 6.41 -12.77
C VAL A 54 -6.22 5.96 -11.46
N LEU A 55 -6.58 4.69 -11.39
CA LEU A 55 -7.24 4.11 -10.21
C LEU A 55 -6.25 3.40 -9.28
N GLU A 56 -5.16 2.88 -9.82
CA GLU A 56 -4.20 2.07 -9.08
C GLU A 56 -2.77 2.35 -9.56
N ILE A 57 -1.83 2.37 -8.61
CA ILE A 57 -0.40 2.27 -8.93
C ILE A 57 0.22 1.05 -8.23
N THR A 58 1.05 0.34 -8.97
CA THR A 58 1.96 -0.67 -8.43
C THR A 58 3.39 -0.23 -8.73
N PHE A 59 4.19 -0.04 -7.70
CA PHE A 59 5.54 0.51 -7.80
C PHE A 59 6.52 -0.23 -6.89
N THR A 60 7.80 0.05 -7.06
CA THR A 60 8.92 -0.45 -6.25
C THR A 60 9.76 0.73 -5.79
N LYS A 61 10.81 0.50 -5.01
CA LYS A 61 11.78 1.54 -4.63
C LYS A 61 12.26 2.39 -5.83
N LYS A 62 12.50 1.78 -6.99
CA LYS A 62 12.96 2.47 -8.21
C LYS A 62 11.90 3.35 -8.89
N SER A 63 10.63 3.20 -8.50
CA SER A 63 9.47 3.82 -9.15
C SER A 63 8.60 4.62 -8.18
N ILE A 64 9.16 5.02 -7.02
CA ILE A 64 8.47 5.88 -6.04
C ILE A 64 7.98 7.19 -6.66
N TRP A 65 8.68 7.70 -7.69
CA TRP A 65 8.27 8.87 -8.48
C TRP A 65 6.84 8.79 -9.03
N MET A 66 6.24 7.60 -9.13
CA MET A 66 4.85 7.44 -9.56
C MET A 66 3.86 8.15 -8.64
N ILE A 67 4.18 8.28 -7.34
CA ILE A 67 3.35 9.02 -6.37
C ILE A 67 3.25 10.49 -6.81
N ASP A 68 4.39 11.17 -6.94
CA ASP A 68 4.45 12.57 -7.38
C ASP A 68 3.79 12.76 -8.75
N TRP A 69 4.04 11.83 -9.67
CA TRP A 69 3.54 11.95 -11.02
C TRP A 69 2.00 11.84 -11.07
N VAL A 70 1.40 10.89 -10.34
CA VAL A 70 -0.06 10.79 -10.30
C VAL A 70 -0.67 11.98 -9.57
N ASN A 71 -0.08 12.42 -8.46
CA ASN A 71 -0.49 13.65 -7.76
C ASN A 71 -0.47 14.88 -8.69
N SER A 72 0.50 14.96 -9.61
CA SER A 72 0.58 16.06 -10.59
C SER A 72 -0.43 15.96 -11.73
N LYS A 73 -0.98 14.75 -11.99
CA LYS A 73 -1.79 14.46 -13.16
C LYS A 73 -3.29 14.60 -12.88
N GLN A 74 -3.74 14.22 -11.69
CA GLN A 74 -5.15 14.17 -11.34
C GLN A 74 -5.39 14.73 -9.94
N LEU A 75 -6.55 15.35 -9.75
CA LEU A 75 -7.00 15.84 -8.45
C LEU A 75 -7.70 14.74 -7.62
N THR A 76 -8.22 13.73 -8.30
CA THR A 76 -8.91 12.60 -7.68
C THR A 76 -7.88 11.65 -7.06
N PRO A 77 -8.02 11.31 -5.76
CA PRO A 77 -7.24 10.25 -5.14
C PRO A 77 -7.35 8.95 -5.93
N ILE A 78 -6.25 8.21 -6.05
CA ILE A 78 -6.33 6.85 -6.57
C ILE A 78 -7.04 5.95 -5.55
N ALA A 79 -7.55 4.80 -5.98
CA ALA A 79 -8.10 3.82 -5.06
C ALA A 79 -6.96 3.14 -4.29
N THR A 80 -5.99 2.58 -5.00
CA THR A 80 -5.02 1.63 -4.42
C THR A 80 -3.57 1.94 -4.79
N ALA A 81 -2.67 1.70 -3.84
CA ALA A 81 -1.23 1.83 -4.03
C ALA A 81 -0.49 0.61 -3.46
N PHE A 82 0.30 -0.06 -4.29
CA PHE A 82 1.11 -1.21 -3.90
C PHE A 82 2.60 -0.93 -4.06
N CYS A 83 3.31 -0.75 -2.96
CA CYS A 83 4.77 -0.72 -2.95
C CYS A 83 5.29 -2.17 -2.84
N LYS A 84 5.64 -2.79 -3.97
CA LYS A 84 6.06 -4.19 -4.10
C LYS A 84 7.54 -4.39 -3.75
N HIS A 85 7.97 -5.65 -3.86
CA HIS A 85 9.31 -6.16 -3.54
C HIS A 85 9.63 -6.14 -2.04
N GLY A 86 9.02 -7.06 -1.27
CA GLY A 86 9.23 -7.15 0.17
C GLY A 86 10.66 -7.46 0.63
N LYS A 87 11.60 -7.73 -0.29
CA LYS A 87 13.03 -7.87 0.03
C LYS A 87 13.78 -6.53 0.03
N ASP A 88 13.17 -5.47 -0.48
CA ASP A 88 13.79 -4.15 -0.53
C ASP A 88 13.74 -3.48 0.86
N ILE A 89 14.72 -2.62 1.12
CA ILE A 89 14.77 -1.74 2.28
C ILE A 89 14.64 -0.30 1.76
N LEU A 90 13.61 0.41 2.21
CA LEU A 90 13.39 1.82 1.87
C LEU A 90 14.34 2.71 2.68
N THR A 91 14.66 3.89 2.13
CA THR A 91 15.25 4.97 2.93
C THR A 91 14.19 5.62 3.81
N GLU A 92 14.62 6.44 4.76
CA GLU A 92 13.70 7.21 5.61
C GLU A 92 12.86 8.17 4.78
N GLU A 93 13.49 8.89 3.85
CA GLU A 93 12.82 9.80 2.91
C GLU A 93 11.79 9.07 2.04
N GLU A 94 12.12 7.89 1.52
CA GLU A 94 11.21 7.07 0.71
C GLU A 94 10.00 6.59 1.53
N MET A 95 10.23 6.13 2.77
CA MET A 95 9.16 5.66 3.65
C MET A 95 8.24 6.82 4.06
N LEU A 96 8.80 7.97 4.44
CA LEU A 96 8.04 9.18 4.78
C LEU A 96 7.23 9.66 3.58
N HIS A 97 7.82 9.67 2.38
CA HIS A 97 7.14 10.07 1.17
C HIS A 97 5.93 9.18 0.87
N ILE A 98 6.05 7.85 1.00
CA ILE A 98 4.92 6.94 0.81
C ILE A 98 3.83 7.19 1.88
N LEU A 99 4.19 7.31 3.16
CA LEU A 99 3.22 7.48 4.24
C LEU A 99 2.46 8.81 4.16
N LYS A 100 3.10 9.88 3.66
CA LYS A 100 2.53 11.23 3.63
C LYS A 100 1.87 11.58 2.29
N GLU A 101 2.55 11.29 1.18
CA GLU A 101 2.21 11.85 -0.13
C GLU A 101 1.45 10.86 -1.02
N CYS A 102 1.34 9.58 -0.65
CA CYS A 102 0.63 8.60 -1.46
C CYS A 102 -0.86 8.99 -1.64
N PRO A 103 -1.37 9.11 -2.88
CA PRO A 103 -2.75 9.56 -3.11
C PRO A 103 -3.83 8.51 -2.84
N ALA A 104 -3.49 7.30 -2.39
CA ALA A 104 -4.46 6.23 -2.29
C ALA A 104 -5.51 6.49 -1.20
N SER A 105 -6.77 6.53 -1.57
CA SER A 105 -7.87 6.73 -0.63
C SER A 105 -8.32 5.44 0.04
N LEU A 106 -8.39 4.34 -0.72
CA LEU A 106 -8.94 3.07 -0.26
C LEU A 106 -7.87 2.18 0.38
N GLU A 107 -6.76 1.89 -0.31
CA GLU A 107 -5.79 0.91 0.17
C GLU A 107 -4.35 1.32 -0.13
N THR A 108 -3.48 1.29 0.88
CA THR A 108 -2.02 1.38 0.71
C THR A 108 -1.36 0.15 1.30
N VAL A 109 -0.63 -0.59 0.46
CA VAL A 109 0.11 -1.78 0.87
C VAL A 109 1.60 -1.55 0.69
N ILE A 110 2.35 -1.70 1.78
CA ILE A 110 3.81 -1.55 1.79
C ILE A 110 4.42 -2.92 2.10
N TYR A 111 5.04 -3.52 1.09
CA TYR A 111 5.78 -4.78 1.24
C TYR A 111 7.23 -4.60 1.71
N PRO A 112 8.02 -3.62 1.21
CA PRO A 112 9.39 -3.39 1.67
C PRO A 112 9.52 -3.12 3.16
N SER A 113 10.71 -3.38 3.70
CA SER A 113 11.05 -2.99 5.07
C SER A 113 11.39 -1.49 5.14
N PRO A 114 11.09 -0.82 6.27
CA PRO A 114 11.64 0.51 6.56
C PRO A 114 13.17 0.41 6.77
N PRO A 115 13.89 1.54 6.81
CA PRO A 115 15.29 1.52 7.24
C PRO A 115 15.42 1.10 8.71
N PRO A 116 16.60 0.61 9.15
CA PRO A 116 16.85 0.31 10.55
C PRO A 116 16.58 1.53 11.44
N ASN A 117 15.97 1.30 12.61
CA ASN A 117 15.62 2.34 13.60
C ASN A 117 14.67 3.43 13.08
N PHE A 118 13.93 3.17 11.99
CA PHE A 118 12.91 4.08 11.50
C PHE A 118 11.89 4.41 12.59
N GLN A 119 11.51 5.69 12.68
CA GLN A 119 10.45 6.16 13.55
C GLN A 119 9.59 7.15 12.78
N PHE A 120 8.28 6.95 12.83
CA PHE A 120 7.34 7.92 12.31
C PHE A 120 6.82 8.76 13.47
N ARG A 121 7.16 10.05 13.49
CA ARG A 121 6.73 10.98 14.55
C ARG A 121 5.75 12.03 14.06
N GLU A 122 5.28 11.88 12.82
CA GLU A 122 4.32 12.78 12.20
C GLU A 122 2.90 12.21 12.29
N ASN A 123 1.93 13.00 11.84
CA ASN A 123 0.55 12.54 11.75
C ASN A 123 0.38 11.70 10.48
N PHE A 124 -0.31 10.56 10.63
CA PHE A 124 -0.75 9.80 9.47
C PHE A 124 -1.77 10.61 8.67
N ARG A 125 -1.68 10.51 7.35
CA ARG A 125 -2.78 10.95 6.50
C ARG A 125 -4.02 10.09 6.77
N LYS A 126 -5.18 10.64 6.47
CA LYS A 126 -6.42 9.88 6.45
C LYS A 126 -6.33 8.78 5.40
N ILE A 127 -6.55 7.54 5.81
CA ILE A 127 -6.55 6.37 4.92
C ILE A 127 -7.71 5.46 5.28
N ASP A 128 -8.26 4.70 4.33
CA ASP A 128 -9.25 3.67 4.65
C ASP A 128 -8.53 2.38 5.09
N CYS A 129 -7.67 1.79 4.27
CA CYS A 129 -6.92 0.58 4.60
C CYS A 129 -5.41 0.76 4.48
N LEU A 130 -4.67 0.48 5.56
CA LEU A 130 -3.21 0.46 5.59
C LEU A 130 -2.70 -0.95 5.91
N ILE A 131 -1.92 -1.53 5.00
CA ILE A 131 -1.29 -2.84 5.19
C ILE A 131 0.23 -2.68 5.18
N LEU A 132 0.85 -2.99 6.31
CA LEU A 132 2.30 -2.99 6.49
C LEU A 132 2.80 -4.42 6.64
N THR A 133 3.67 -4.85 5.72
CA THR A 133 4.33 -6.16 5.85
C THR A 133 5.36 -6.15 6.98
N HIS A 134 6.05 -5.02 7.18
CA HIS A 134 7.05 -4.82 8.22
C HIS A 134 6.65 -3.65 9.15
N GLY A 135 5.79 -3.92 10.13
CA GLY A 135 5.23 -2.92 11.05
C GLY A 135 5.99 -2.76 12.37
N LEU A 136 7.20 -3.30 12.50
CA LEU A 136 8.00 -3.28 13.75
C LEU A 136 8.30 -1.87 14.28
N TRP A 137 8.24 -0.85 13.42
CA TRP A 137 8.48 0.54 13.78
C TRP A 137 7.23 1.25 14.33
N VAL A 138 6.05 0.65 14.17
CA VAL A 138 4.78 1.24 14.62
C VAL A 138 4.71 1.14 16.13
N THR A 139 4.67 2.29 16.79
CA THR A 139 4.53 2.39 18.25
C THR A 139 3.07 2.44 18.66
N ILE A 140 2.80 2.24 19.96
CA ILE A 140 1.46 2.51 20.52
C ILE A 140 1.02 3.96 20.28
N GLU A 141 1.92 4.93 20.40
CA GLU A 141 1.62 6.34 20.11
C GLU A 141 1.20 6.55 18.64
N ASN A 142 1.83 5.83 17.71
CA ASN A 142 1.40 5.86 16.31
C ASN A 142 -0.04 5.34 16.17
N LEU A 143 -0.34 4.18 16.75
CA LEU A 143 -1.68 3.56 16.66
C LEU A 143 -2.79 4.44 17.24
N LEU A 144 -2.56 5.03 18.41
CA LEU A 144 -3.53 5.91 19.09
C LEU A 144 -3.88 7.16 18.25
N ASN A 145 -3.01 7.55 17.32
CA ASN A 145 -3.19 8.72 16.46
C ASN A 145 -3.53 8.37 15.00
N MET A 146 -3.58 7.09 14.62
CA MET A 146 -3.92 6.69 13.25
C MET A 146 -5.41 6.91 12.96
N ASP A 147 -5.69 7.62 11.86
CA ASP A 147 -7.06 7.80 11.33
C ASP A 147 -7.31 6.84 10.15
N GLY A 148 -7.43 5.55 10.48
CA GLY A 148 -7.69 4.44 9.56
C GLY A 148 -9.08 3.81 9.73
N ILE A 149 -9.59 3.11 8.70
CA ILE A 149 -10.73 2.18 8.84
C ILE A 149 -10.24 0.76 9.11
N GLU A 150 -9.19 0.33 8.40
CA GLU A 150 -8.55 -0.96 8.53
C GLU A 150 -7.03 -0.78 8.65
N ILE A 151 -6.43 -1.37 9.69
CA ILE A 151 -4.98 -1.31 9.91
C ILE A 151 -4.47 -2.74 10.11
N LEU A 152 -3.55 -3.17 9.25
CA LEU A 152 -2.98 -4.52 9.27
C LEU A 152 -1.46 -4.44 9.37
N LEU A 153 -0.93 -4.91 10.49
CA LEU A 153 0.50 -5.04 10.78
C LEU A 153 0.88 -6.52 10.71
N LYS A 154 1.48 -6.96 9.59
CA LYS A 154 1.89 -8.38 9.42
C LYS A 154 3.06 -8.76 10.31
N THR A 155 3.89 -7.80 10.68
CA THR A 155 4.80 -7.92 11.81
C THR A 155 4.64 -6.69 12.69
N SER A 156 4.83 -6.85 13.98
CA SER A 156 4.71 -5.78 14.96
C SER A 156 5.66 -6.03 16.12
N ASN A 157 6.06 -4.96 16.80
CA ASN A 157 6.82 -5.01 18.05
C ASN A 157 5.95 -4.53 19.23
N LEU A 158 4.63 -4.48 19.03
CA LEU A 158 3.66 -4.14 20.08
C LEU A 158 3.60 -5.29 21.08
N SER A 159 3.72 -4.95 22.36
CA SER A 159 3.50 -5.88 23.45
C SER A 159 2.00 -6.14 23.67
N CYS A 160 1.67 -7.22 24.37
CA CYS A 160 0.31 -7.47 24.84
C CYS A 160 -0.27 -6.29 25.67
N ILE A 161 0.60 -5.59 26.41
CA ILE A 161 0.23 -4.38 27.16
C ILE A 161 -0.13 -3.23 26.21
N ASP A 162 0.65 -3.02 25.14
CA ASP A 162 0.34 -2.00 24.14
C ASP A 162 -1.02 -2.27 23.47
N ILE A 163 -1.32 -3.54 23.16
CA ILE A 163 -2.62 -3.91 22.62
C ILE A 163 -3.75 -3.65 23.64
N ASN A 164 -3.57 -3.98 24.91
CA ASN A 164 -4.56 -3.67 25.95
C ASN A 164 -4.85 -2.15 26.03
N VAL A 165 -3.80 -1.32 26.01
CA VAL A 165 -3.92 0.15 25.99
C VAL A 165 -4.69 0.61 24.75
N PHE A 166 -4.36 0.07 23.58
CA PHE A 166 -5.03 0.40 22.33
C PHE A 166 -6.52 0.00 22.34
N LEU A 167 -6.85 -1.20 22.82
CA LEU A 167 -8.23 -1.67 22.91
C LEU A 167 -9.07 -0.80 23.86
N LYS A 168 -8.53 -0.46 25.04
CA LYS A 168 -9.19 0.47 25.99
C LYS A 168 -9.42 1.83 25.35
N HIS A 169 -8.43 2.36 24.63
CA HIS A 169 -8.56 3.61 23.89
C HIS A 169 -9.68 3.53 22.84
N TRP A 170 -9.72 2.47 22.04
CA TRP A 170 -10.74 2.30 21.01
C TRP A 170 -12.15 2.15 21.61
N LEU A 171 -12.31 1.33 22.66
CA LEU A 171 -13.60 1.14 23.36
C LEU A 171 -14.14 2.43 23.99
N SER A 172 -13.25 3.33 24.44
CA SER A 172 -13.63 4.65 24.96
C SER A 172 -13.99 5.69 23.88
N GLY A 173 -14.03 5.29 22.60
CA GLY A 173 -14.36 6.17 21.46
C GLY A 173 -13.14 6.79 20.77
N GLY A 174 -11.93 6.39 21.15
CA GLY A 174 -10.71 6.66 20.39
C GLY A 174 -10.73 6.02 19.01
N CYS A 175 -9.96 6.53 18.06
CA CYS A 175 -9.90 6.03 16.67
C CYS A 175 -11.30 5.80 16.02
N PRO A 176 -12.18 6.80 15.93
CA PRO A 176 -13.61 6.62 15.64
C PRO A 176 -13.94 6.07 14.25
N ARG A 177 -12.98 6.08 13.31
CA ARG A 177 -13.14 5.48 11.97
C ARG A 177 -12.75 4.01 11.91
N LEU A 178 -12.01 3.52 12.89
CA LEU A 178 -11.46 2.17 12.90
C LEU A 178 -12.58 1.13 13.01
N LYS A 179 -12.52 0.12 12.16
CA LYS A 179 -13.44 -1.02 12.11
C LYS A 179 -12.71 -2.35 12.19
N TYR A 180 -11.45 -2.39 11.76
CA TYR A 180 -10.65 -3.61 11.76
C TYR A 180 -9.19 -3.29 12.09
N PHE A 181 -8.65 -4.00 13.08
CA PHE A 181 -7.25 -3.96 13.43
C PHE A 181 -6.71 -5.39 13.49
N MET A 182 -5.56 -5.61 12.87
CA MET A 182 -4.83 -6.88 12.94
C MET A 182 -3.36 -6.58 13.20
N ALA A 183 -2.80 -7.18 14.25
CA ALA A 183 -1.38 -7.20 14.49
C ALA A 183 -0.96 -8.60 14.95
N ASN A 184 0.21 -9.05 14.50
CA ASN A 184 0.87 -10.20 15.10
C ASN A 184 1.57 -9.74 16.37
N VAL A 185 1.29 -10.42 17.48
CA VAL A 185 1.93 -10.21 18.79
C VAL A 185 2.59 -11.51 19.23
N ASP A 186 3.62 -11.40 20.05
CA ASP A 186 4.24 -12.57 20.66
C ASP A 186 3.22 -13.25 21.61
N ASP A 187 3.23 -14.58 21.64
CA ASP A 187 2.28 -15.38 22.44
C ASP A 187 2.46 -15.19 23.95
N GLU A 188 3.62 -14.65 24.38
CA GLU A 188 3.93 -14.44 25.79
C GLU A 188 3.02 -13.37 26.40
N GLY A 189 2.23 -13.78 27.39
CA GLY A 189 1.34 -12.87 28.11
C GLY A 189 0.09 -12.48 27.32
N PHE A 190 -0.37 -13.31 26.37
CA PHE A 190 -1.60 -13.08 25.62
C PHE A 190 -2.81 -12.72 26.50
N ASP A 191 -2.97 -13.37 27.65
CA ASP A 191 -4.05 -13.06 28.61
C ASP A 191 -4.03 -11.59 29.07
N SER A 192 -2.85 -10.96 29.09
CA SER A 192 -2.71 -9.56 29.51
C SER A 192 -3.36 -8.57 28.54
N ILE A 193 -3.56 -8.97 27.27
CA ILE A 193 -4.29 -8.18 26.25
C ILE A 193 -5.70 -7.85 26.75
N PHE A 194 -6.34 -8.77 27.46
CA PHE A 194 -7.73 -8.65 27.90
C PHE A 194 -7.87 -8.28 29.38
N THR A 195 -6.79 -7.86 30.04
CA THR A 195 -6.86 -7.36 31.42
C THR A 195 -7.86 -6.22 31.52
N ASP A 196 -8.84 -6.38 32.42
CA ASP A 196 -9.99 -5.48 32.62
C ASP A 196 -10.95 -5.36 31.42
N LEU A 197 -10.87 -6.26 30.44
CA LEU A 197 -11.70 -6.26 29.23
C LEU A 197 -12.45 -7.58 29.01
N TRP A 198 -12.26 -8.60 29.86
CA TRP A 198 -12.84 -9.94 29.67
C TRP A 198 -14.37 -9.93 29.53
N ASP A 199 -15.06 -9.02 30.20
CA ASP A 199 -16.52 -8.89 30.11
C ASP A 199 -16.99 -8.40 28.72
N ASP A 200 -16.12 -7.76 27.95
CA ASP A 200 -16.38 -7.23 26.60
C ASP A 200 -15.85 -8.13 25.48
N VAL A 201 -15.17 -9.24 25.81
CA VAL A 201 -14.48 -10.11 24.85
C VAL A 201 -15.37 -11.28 24.43
N VAL A 202 -15.59 -11.40 23.13
CA VAL A 202 -16.16 -12.60 22.52
C VAL A 202 -15.07 -13.31 21.73
N ILE A 203 -14.67 -14.50 22.20
CA ILE A 203 -13.72 -15.35 21.48
C ILE A 203 -14.45 -15.96 20.29
N VAL A 204 -13.94 -15.71 19.08
CA VAL A 204 -14.45 -16.29 17.85
C VAL A 204 -13.43 -17.31 17.35
N GLU A 205 -13.76 -18.59 17.50
CA GLU A 205 -13.03 -19.69 16.87
C GLU A 205 -13.43 -19.77 15.38
N ASP A 206 -12.49 -20.12 14.49
CA ASP A 206 -12.70 -20.27 13.03
C ASP A 206 -13.00 -19.00 12.22
N PHE A 207 -12.13 -17.98 12.30
CA PHE A 207 -12.12 -16.94 11.27
C PHE A 207 -11.59 -17.52 9.94
N PRO A 208 -12.32 -17.39 8.81
CA PRO A 208 -11.73 -17.62 7.51
C PRO A 208 -10.54 -16.67 7.39
N GLN A 209 -9.32 -17.20 7.28
CA GLN A 209 -8.16 -16.38 6.98
C GLN A 209 -8.49 -15.59 5.72
N TYR A 210 -8.59 -14.26 5.83
CA TYR A 210 -8.65 -13.38 4.67
C TYR A 210 -7.33 -13.53 3.90
N ARG A 211 -7.25 -14.55 3.04
CA ARG A 211 -6.25 -14.63 1.98
C ARG A 211 -6.73 -13.67 0.89
N ARG A 212 -6.16 -12.47 0.89
CA ARG A 212 -6.07 -11.64 -0.31
C ARG A 212 -4.70 -11.86 -0.93
#